data_AF-A0A8A7KAN0-F1
#
_entry.id   AF-A0A8A7KAN0-F1
#
_cell.length_a   1.000
_cell.length_b   1.000
_cell.length_c   1.000
_cell.angle_alpha   90.00
_cell.angle_beta   90.00
_cell.angle_gamma   90.00
#
_symmetry.space_group_name_H-M   'P 1'
#
loop_
_entity.id
_entity.type
_entity.pdbx_description
1 polymer ?
#
loop_
_entity_poly.entity_id
_entity_poly.type
_entity_poly.pdbx_seq_one_letter_code
_entity_poly.pdbx_strand_id
1 'polypeptide(L)'
;MRITLKLDTEEFKKTIKQVGTVDLFYNYAGMVTDSRKLLSYSSRTEVFRRILANVVGNQVDRGQLPYNVASDLVAQVSYYGPYNLFFNRR
;
A
#
# COMPACT_ATOMS: atom_id res chain seq x y z
N MET A 1 -1.73 -22.12 8.02
CA MET A 1 -1.86 -20.67 7.75
C MET A 1 -0.70 -20.15 6.90
N ARG A 2 -0.45 -20.74 5.72
CA ARG A 2 0.64 -20.34 4.80
C ARG A 2 0.17 -20.20 3.34
N ILE A 3 -1.07 -20.62 3.07
CA ILE A 3 -1.67 -20.65 1.74
C ILE A 3 -2.55 -19.40 1.52
N THR A 4 -3.24 -18.92 2.57
CA THR A 4 -4.12 -17.73 2.50
C THR A 4 -3.37 -16.42 2.22
N LEU A 5 -2.21 -16.20 2.84
CA LEU A 5 -1.43 -14.95 2.66
C LEU A 5 -0.87 -14.77 1.24
N LYS A 6 -0.69 -15.86 0.48
CA LYS A 6 -0.10 -15.81 -0.86
C LYS A 6 -1.10 -15.28 -1.90
N LEU A 7 -2.38 -15.62 -1.77
CA LEU A 7 -3.45 -15.09 -2.61
C LEU A 7 -3.64 -13.58 -2.38
N ASP A 8 -3.73 -13.16 -1.10
CA ASP A 8 -3.89 -11.74 -0.74
C ASP A 8 -2.76 -10.87 -1.29
N THR A 9 -1.54 -11.41 -1.38
CA THR A 9 -0.36 -10.69 -1.88
C THR A 9 -0.41 -10.41 -3.38
N GLU A 10 -0.81 -11.40 -4.19
CA GLU A 10 -0.87 -11.25 -5.64
C GLU A 10 -2.08 -10.42 -6.08
N GLU A 11 -3.22 -10.57 -5.40
CA GLU A 11 -4.38 -9.71 -5.61
C GLU A 11 -4.05 -8.26 -5.28
N PHE A 12 -3.41 -8.00 -4.14
CA PHE A 12 -3.03 -6.64 -3.76
C PHE A 12 -2.04 -6.02 -4.76
N LYS A 13 -1.03 -6.77 -5.23
CA LYS A 13 -0.12 -6.31 -6.29
C LYS A 13 -0.87 -5.95 -7.57
N LYS A 14 -1.86 -6.75 -7.96
CA LYS A 14 -2.69 -6.50 -9.13
C LYS A 14 -3.51 -5.22 -8.97
N THR A 15 -4.15 -5.04 -7.82
CA THR A 15 -4.88 -3.81 -7.49
C THR A 15 -3.97 -2.59 -7.56
N ILE A 16 -2.76 -2.63 -6.98
CA ILE A 16 -1.82 -1.51 -7.05
C ILE A 16 -1.53 -1.11 -8.49
N LYS A 17 -1.21 -2.10 -9.34
CA LYS A 17 -0.89 -1.86 -10.75
C LYS A 17 -2.08 -1.28 -11.53
N GLN A 18 -3.28 -1.80 -11.28
CA GLN A 18 -4.50 -1.32 -11.92
C GLN A 18 -4.82 0.12 -11.50
N VAL A 19 -4.79 0.41 -10.19
CA VAL A 19 -5.01 1.76 -9.68
C VAL A 19 -4.00 2.72 -10.29
N GLY A 20 -2.70 2.40 -10.27
CA GLY A 20 -1.69 3.28 -10.88
C GLY A 20 -1.79 3.49 -12.39
N THR A 21 -2.62 2.72 -13.11
CA THR A 21 -2.88 2.90 -14.54
C THR A 21 -4.14 3.72 -14.82
N VAL A 22 -5.12 3.69 -13.90
CA VAL A 22 -6.47 4.27 -14.11
C VAL A 22 -6.69 5.53 -13.26
N ASP A 23 -6.07 5.60 -12.08
CA ASP A 23 -6.21 6.70 -11.12
C ASP A 23 -4.83 7.01 -10.47
N LEU A 24 -4.78 8.08 -9.67
CA LEU A 24 -3.59 8.45 -8.94
C LEU A 24 -3.45 7.61 -7.68
N PHE A 25 -2.35 6.87 -7.61
CA PHE A 25 -2.02 6.05 -6.44
C PHE A 25 -1.92 6.87 -5.14
N TYR A 26 -1.67 8.17 -5.26
CA TYR A 26 -1.64 9.14 -4.16
C TYR A 26 -3.00 9.29 -3.44
N ASN A 27 -4.12 9.04 -4.12
CA ASN A 27 -5.47 9.16 -3.58
C ASN A 27 -5.97 7.89 -2.89
N TYR A 28 -5.14 6.84 -2.80
CA TYR A 28 -5.54 5.56 -2.22
C TYR A 28 -5.94 5.73 -0.75
N ALA A 29 -7.14 5.24 -0.39
CA ALA A 29 -7.72 5.43 0.94
C ALA A 29 -6.91 4.82 2.09
N GLY A 30 -6.06 3.83 1.81
CA GLY A 30 -5.17 3.20 2.78
C GLY A 30 -5.39 1.71 2.98
N MET A 31 -4.56 1.13 3.86
CA MET A 31 -4.68 -0.26 4.28
C MET A 31 -5.73 -0.42 5.39
N VAL A 32 -6.54 -1.46 5.28
CA VAL A 32 -7.47 -1.89 6.34
C VAL A 32 -7.12 -3.33 6.71
N THR A 33 -6.93 -3.60 8.00
CA THR A 33 -6.55 -4.94 8.47
C THR A 33 -7.71 -5.93 8.37
N ASP A 34 -8.94 -5.46 8.52
CA ASP A 34 -10.19 -6.25 8.62
C ASP A 34 -10.04 -7.51 9.50
N SER A 35 -9.26 -7.38 10.57
CA SER A 35 -8.94 -8.49 11.46
C SER A 35 -9.44 -8.22 12.86
N ARG A 36 -10.10 -9.22 13.44
CA ARG A 36 -10.55 -9.19 14.83
C ARG A 36 -9.51 -9.71 15.83
N LYS A 37 -8.28 -10.01 15.38
CA LYS A 37 -7.20 -10.55 16.21
C LYS A 37 -6.10 -9.51 16.37
N LEU A 38 -5.80 -9.10 17.60
CA LEU A 38 -4.79 -8.08 17.89
C LEU A 38 -3.42 -8.37 17.25
N LEU A 39 -2.94 -9.61 17.34
CA LEU A 39 -1.66 -10.05 16.75
C LEU A 39 -1.61 -9.92 15.22
N SER A 40 -2.77 -9.85 14.56
CA SER A 40 -2.86 -9.71 13.11
C SER A 40 -2.70 -8.26 12.63
N TYR A 41 -2.82 -7.26 13.51
CA TYR A 41 -2.71 -5.85 13.11
C TYR A 41 -1.30 -5.53 12.61
N SER A 42 -0.28 -5.83 13.41
CA SER A 42 1.11 -5.56 13.06
C SER A 42 1.57 -6.39 11.87
N SER A 43 1.27 -7.69 11.87
CA SER A 43 1.68 -8.59 10.79
C SER A 43 1.04 -8.24 9.44
N ARG A 44 -0.24 -7.85 9.39
CA ARG A 44 -0.89 -7.41 8.16
C ARG A 44 -0.36 -6.06 7.67
N THR A 45 -0.13 -5.12 8.58
CA THR A 45 0.43 -3.79 8.24
C THR A 45 1.83 -3.92 7.65
N GLU A 46 2.66 -4.80 8.20
CA GLU A 46 4.00 -5.08 7.67
C GLU A 46 3.95 -5.65 6.24
N VAL A 47 3.09 -6.65 6.02
CA VAL A 47 2.93 -7.27 4.69
C VAL A 47 2.49 -6.24 3.65
N PHE A 48 1.50 -5.41 3.97
CA PHE A 48 1.06 -4.32 3.09
C PHE A 48 2.22 -3.39 2.71
N ARG A 49 2.97 -2.89 3.71
CA ARG A 49 4.08 -1.95 3.48
C ARG A 49 5.20 -2.56 2.64
N ARG A 50 5.54 -3.83 2.88
CA ARG A 50 6.54 -4.55 2.07
C ARG A 50 6.10 -4.71 0.62
N ILE A 51 4.84 -5.09 0.39
CA ILE A 51 4.33 -5.27 -0.98
C ILE A 51 4.28 -3.92 -1.69
N LEU A 52 3.78 -2.87 -1.02
CA LEU A 52 3.73 -1.52 -1.56
C LEU A 52 5.13 -1.02 -1.96
N ALA A 53 6.10 -1.11 -1.05
CA ALA A 53 7.48 -0.71 -1.32
C ALA A 53 8.11 -1.52 -2.45
N ASN A 54 7.84 -2.82 -2.54
CA ASN A 54 8.31 -3.65 -3.65
C ASN A 54 7.70 -3.21 -5.00
N VAL A 55 6.40 -2.92 -5.06
CA VAL A 55 5.75 -2.51 -6.33
C VAL A 55 6.24 -1.14 -6.78
N VAL A 56 6.36 -0.18 -5.85
CA VAL A 56 6.85 1.16 -6.15
C VAL A 56 8.36 1.14 -6.47
N GLY A 57 9.16 0.39 -5.71
CA GLY A 57 10.59 0.23 -5.96
C GLY A 57 10.89 -0.34 -7.34
N ASN A 58 10.13 -1.35 -7.78
CA ASN A 58 10.24 -1.88 -9.14
C ASN A 58 9.93 -0.83 -10.23
N GLN A 59 9.08 0.16 -9.96
CA GLN A 59 8.80 1.25 -10.91
C GLN A 59 9.96 2.26 -10.94
N VAL A 60 10.59 2.51 -9.80
CA VAL A 60 11.82 3.33 -9.71
C VAL A 60 12.95 2.66 -10.48
N ASP A 61 13.17 1.36 -10.27
CA ASP A 61 14.22 0.59 -10.96
C ASP A 61 14.03 0.56 -12.49
N ARG A 62 12.78 0.66 -12.95
CA ARG A 62 12.41 0.75 -14.38
C ARG A 62 12.47 2.17 -14.93
N GLY A 63 12.82 3.17 -14.12
CA GLY A 63 12.85 4.58 -14.51
C GLY A 63 11.47 5.22 -14.72
N GLN A 64 10.40 4.61 -14.21
CA GLN A 64 9.03 5.11 -14.37
C GLN A 64 8.65 6.14 -13.30
N LEU A 65 9.37 6.17 -12.17
CA LEU A 65 9.12 7.06 -11.05
C LEU A 65 10.43 7.53 -10.42
N PRO A 66 10.63 8.83 -10.15
CA PRO A 66 11.77 9.33 -9.39
C PRO A 66 11.75 8.82 -7.93
N TYR A 67 12.92 8.50 -7.37
CA TYR A 67 13.03 7.96 -6.00
C TYR A 67 12.44 8.89 -4.91
N ASN A 68 12.63 10.20 -5.03
CA ASN A 68 12.09 11.17 -4.08
C ASN A 68 10.55 11.16 -4.07
N VAL A 69 9.92 11.12 -5.24
CA VAL A 69 8.47 11.02 -5.38
C VAL A 69 7.97 9.65 -4.89
N ALA A 70 8.71 8.58 -5.18
CA ALA A 70 8.42 7.24 -4.72
C ALA A 70 8.39 7.12 -3.19
N SER A 71 9.39 7.71 -2.54
CA SER A 71 9.50 7.71 -1.08
C SER A 71 8.33 8.46 -0.44
N ASP A 72 8.00 9.64 -0.96
CA ASP A 72 6.87 10.44 -0.50
C ASP A 72 5.53 9.70 -0.71
N LEU A 73 5.32 9.12 -1.88
CA LEU A 73 4.14 8.33 -2.20
C LEU A 73 3.93 7.17 -1.21
N VAL A 74 5.00 6.41 -0.91
CA VAL A 74 4.90 5.28 0.02
C VAL A 74 4.53 5.76 1.42
N ALA A 75 5.09 6.88 1.88
CA ALA A 75 4.77 7.46 3.18
C ALA A 75 3.32 7.99 3.22
N GLN A 76 2.90 8.68 2.16
CA GLN A 76 1.54 9.17 1.99
C GLN A 76 0.52 8.05 2.08
N VAL A 77 0.69 6.99 1.29
CA VAL A 77 -0.26 5.86 1.26
C VAL A 77 -0.24 5.04 2.54
N SER A 78 0.91 4.95 3.22
CA SER A 78 1.06 4.14 4.43
C SER A 78 0.55 4.79 5.71
N TYR A 79 0.42 6.13 5.75
CA TYR A 79 0.07 6.83 6.98
C TYR A 79 -0.66 8.16 6.74
N TYR A 80 -0.02 9.13 6.08
CA TYR A 80 -0.53 10.51 6.05
C TYR A 80 -1.86 10.64 5.31
N GLY A 81 -2.00 9.99 4.15
CA GLY A 81 -3.22 9.98 3.35
C GLY A 81 -4.41 9.41 4.14
N PRO A 82 -4.33 8.17 4.65
CA PRO A 82 -5.39 7.58 5.45
C PRO A 82 -5.70 8.40 6.69
N TYR A 83 -4.68 8.87 7.41
CA TYR A 83 -4.88 9.69 8.60
C TYR A 83 -5.66 10.98 8.28
N ASN A 84 -5.25 11.69 7.23
CA ASN A 84 -5.89 12.93 6.82
C ASN A 84 -7.31 12.71 6.30
N LEU A 85 -7.53 11.61 5.55
CA LEU A 85 -8.82 11.27 4.98
C LEU A 85 -9.87 10.99 6.06
N PHE A 86 -9.52 10.22 7.10
CA PHE A 86 -10.47 9.77 8.12
C PHE A 86 -10.55 10.68 9.35
N PHE A 87 -9.47 11.38 9.70
CA PHE A 87 -9.39 12.09 10.99
C PHE A 87 -9.20 13.60 10.85
N ASN A 88 -8.83 14.11 9.67
CA ASN A 88 -8.49 15.52 9.46
C ASN A 88 -9.43 16.25 8.49
N ARG A 89 -10.44 15.56 7.94
CA ARG A 89 -11.57 16.17 7.25
C ARG A 89 -12.65 16.55 8.27
N ARG A 90 -12.60 17.78 8.77
CA ARG A 90 -13.74 18.49 9.37
C ARG A 90 -14.22 19.57 8.41
#